data_AF-A0A948BG77-F1
#
_entry.id   AF-A0A948BG77-F1
#
_cell.length_a   1.000
_cell.length_b   1.000
_cell.length_c   1.000
_cell.angle_alpha   90.00
_cell.angle_beta   90.00
_cell.angle_gamma   90.00
#
_symmetry.space_group_name_H-M   'P 1'
#
loop_
_entity.id
_entity.type
_entity.pdbx_description
1 polymer ?
#
loop_
_entity_poly.entity_id
_entity_poly.type
_entity_poly.pdbx_seq_one_letter_code
_entity_poly.pdbx_strand_id
1 'polypeptide(L)'
;MYYKRKKLNLKVKSQLQRWLLIRILGTVILSSVVAAIILYIYSSQEIGGSFYDAHIKIRRVSDLLLPVIIAGSFISLLSGTILALFLPQKIAGPVFRIEQDLQEIQGGNLKKEIVLRKGDPLGDLAGTINTTISFLCSKIEKKGD
;
A
#
# COMPACT_ATOMS: atom_id res chain seq x y z
N MET A 1 -18.11 0.37 31.08
CA MET A 1 -16.66 0.21 30.79
C MET A 1 -16.29 1.08 29.59
N TYR A 2 -15.67 2.23 29.80
CA TYR A 2 -15.36 3.20 28.75
C TYR A 2 -14.08 2.79 28.02
N TYR A 3 -14.20 2.36 26.76
CA TYR A 3 -13.07 1.89 25.96
C TYR A 3 -12.19 3.08 25.59
N LYS A 4 -11.12 3.30 26.37
CA LYS A 4 -10.11 4.35 26.15
C LYS A 4 -9.39 4.03 24.83
N ARG A 5 -9.90 4.57 23.70
CA ARG A 5 -9.34 4.34 22.36
C ARG A 5 -7.90 4.86 22.33
N LYS A 6 -6.92 3.96 22.42
CA LYS A 6 -5.53 4.26 22.05
C LYS A 6 -5.54 4.68 20.58
N LYS A 7 -5.28 5.97 20.31
CA LYS A 7 -5.43 6.61 18.99
C LYS A 7 -4.47 6.09 17.91
N LEU A 8 -3.54 5.20 18.24
CA LEU A 8 -2.68 4.52 17.27
C LEU A 8 -2.55 3.06 17.69
N ASN A 9 -3.53 2.25 17.31
CA ASN A 9 -3.42 0.81 17.39
C ASN A 9 -2.50 0.34 16.25
N LEU A 10 -1.18 0.58 16.37
CA LEU A 10 -0.13 0.09 15.46
C LEU A 10 -0.03 -1.45 15.40
N LYS A 11 -0.92 -2.16 16.10
CA LYS A 11 -1.13 -3.61 15.99
C LYS A 11 -2.14 -4.00 14.90
N VAL A 12 -2.64 -3.08 14.08
CA VAL A 12 -3.45 -3.43 12.89
C VAL A 12 -2.49 -3.98 11.82
N LYS A 13 -2.10 -5.25 11.98
CA LYS A 13 -1.43 -6.12 10.99
C LYS A 13 -0.16 -5.51 10.37
N SER A 14 0.97 -5.73 11.04
CA SER A 14 2.29 -5.23 10.65
C SER A 14 2.66 -5.60 9.20
N GLN A 15 2.26 -6.77 8.72
CA GLN A 15 2.53 -7.20 7.35
C GLN A 15 1.75 -6.39 6.30
N LEU A 16 0.44 -6.23 6.45
CA LEU A 16 -0.39 -5.41 5.55
C LEU A 16 0.08 -3.95 5.54
N GLN A 17 0.31 -3.37 6.72
CA GLN A 17 0.70 -1.98 6.84
C GLN A 17 2.09 -1.72 6.24
N ARG A 18 3.09 -2.58 6.51
CA ARG A 18 4.42 -2.48 5.90
C ARG A 18 4.35 -2.67 4.38
N TRP A 19 3.57 -3.63 3.91
CA TRP A 19 3.40 -3.89 2.49
C TRP A 19 2.77 -2.69 1.75
N LEU A 20 1.75 -2.06 2.33
CA LEU A 20 1.13 -0.84 1.81
C LEU A 20 2.11 0.34 1.84
N LEU A 21 2.77 0.56 2.98
CA LEU A 21 3.70 1.67 3.16
C LEU A 21 4.87 1.62 2.18
N ILE A 22 5.51 0.45 2.01
CA ILE A 22 6.63 0.28 1.08
C ILE A 22 6.20 0.60 -0.36
N ARG A 23 4.99 0.18 -0.77
CA ARG A 23 4.46 0.47 -2.11
C ARG A 23 4.18 1.95 -2.32
N ILE A 24 3.50 2.59 -1.37
CA ILE A 24 3.17 4.02 -1.46
C ILE A 24 4.45 4.87 -1.41
N LEU A 25 5.37 4.57 -0.49
CA LEU A 25 6.66 5.27 -0.42
C LEU A 25 7.47 5.05 -1.69
N GLY A 26 7.52 3.83 -2.22
CA GLY A 26 8.20 3.53 -3.48
C GLY A 26 7.66 4.36 -4.64
N THR A 27 6.34 4.49 -4.76
CA THR A 27 5.73 5.33 -5.79
C THR A 27 6.02 6.82 -5.64
N VAL A 28 5.99 7.34 -4.41
CA VAL A 28 6.26 8.76 -4.12
C VAL A 28 7.74 9.10 -4.35
N ILE A 29 8.65 8.21 -3.97
CA ILE A 29 10.08 8.36 -4.24
C ILE A 29 10.32 8.34 -5.75
N LEU A 30 9.72 7.39 -6.47
CA LEU A 30 9.84 7.31 -7.92
C LEU A 30 9.36 8.59 -8.61
N SER A 31 8.18 9.11 -8.24
CA SER A 31 7.68 10.36 -8.81
C SER A 31 8.57 11.55 -8.48
N SER A 32 9.12 11.61 -7.26
CA SER A 32 10.03 12.68 -6.83
C SER A 32 11.36 12.65 -7.58
N VAL A 33 11.92 11.45 -7.80
CA VAL A 33 13.16 11.25 -8.57
C VAL A 33 12.95 11.67 -10.02
N VAL A 34 11.84 11.27 -10.64
CA VAL A 34 11.55 11.68 -12.02
C VAL A 34 11.38 13.20 -12.12
N ALA A 35 10.68 13.83 -11.17
CA ALA A 35 10.58 15.29 -11.12
C ALA A 35 11.96 15.97 -10.98
N ALA A 36 12.83 15.43 -10.13
CA ALA A 36 14.20 15.94 -9.95
C ALA A 36 15.05 15.81 -11.22
N ILE A 37 14.93 14.69 -11.95
CA ILE A 37 15.64 14.47 -13.22
C ILE A 37 15.18 15.48 -14.28
N ILE A 38 13.86 15.69 -14.40
CA ILE A 38 13.30 16.67 -15.34
C ILE A 38 13.81 18.08 -15.03
N LEU A 39 13.81 18.47 -13.76
CA LEU A 39 14.37 19.75 -13.31
C LEU A 39 15.86 19.88 -13.61
N TYR A 40 16.64 18.81 -13.41
CA TYR A 40 18.08 18.81 -13.71
C TYR A 40 18.36 19.01 -15.20
N ILE A 41 17.64 18.29 -16.07
CA ILE A 41 17.79 18.42 -17.53
C ILE A 41 17.46 19.86 -17.95
N TYR A 42 16.34 20.42 -17.50
CA TYR A 42 15.96 21.79 -17.83
C TYR A 42 16.95 22.82 -17.29
N SER A 43 17.39 22.69 -16.03
CA SER A 43 18.37 23.58 -15.43
C SER A 43 19.71 23.53 -16.17
N SER A 44 20.17 22.35 -16.59
CA SER A 44 21.43 22.20 -17.35
C SER A 44 21.37 22.80 -18.75
N GLN A 45 20.21 22.79 -19.41
CA GLN A 45 20.02 23.42 -20.72
C GLN A 45 19.99 24.96 -20.63
N GLU A 46 19.48 25.53 -19.53
CA GLU A 46 19.47 26.98 -19.35
C GLU A 46 20.84 27.58 -18.99
N ILE A 47 21.71 26.82 -18.30
CA ILE A 47 23.05 27.29 -17.91
C ILE A 47 23.99 27.46 -19.12
N GLY A 48 23.75 26.74 -20.24
CA GLY A 48 24.55 26.85 -21.46
C GLY A 48 24.21 28.05 -22.36
N GLY A 49 23.06 28.71 -22.17
CA GLY A 49 22.52 29.70 -23.13
C GLY A 49 22.20 31.09 -22.59
N SER A 50 22.42 31.37 -21.30
CA SER A 50 21.91 32.62 -20.70
C SER A 50 22.89 33.30 -19.73
N PHE A 51 24.06 33.68 -20.26
CA PHE A 51 24.98 34.61 -19.58
C PHE A 51 24.59 36.10 -19.72
N TYR A 52 23.42 36.47 -20.29
CA TYR A 52 23.20 37.87 -20.69
C TYR A 52 21.98 38.63 -20.12
N ASP A 53 20.96 38.02 -19.51
CA ASP A 53 19.75 38.80 -19.17
C ASP A 53 19.21 38.59 -17.74
N ALA A 54 19.80 39.33 -16.81
CA ALA A 54 19.39 39.41 -15.41
C ALA A 54 18.01 40.09 -15.19
N HIS A 55 17.38 40.67 -16.23
CA HIS A 55 16.02 41.25 -16.16
C HIS A 55 14.90 40.30 -16.65
N ILE A 56 15.22 39.16 -17.27
CA ILE A 56 14.25 38.18 -17.80
C ILE A 56 14.02 37.00 -16.82
N LYS A 57 14.49 37.12 -15.57
CA LYS A 57 14.44 36.00 -14.60
C LYS A 57 13.07 35.76 -13.98
N ILE A 58 12.18 36.77 -13.94
CA ILE A 58 10.86 36.66 -13.28
C ILE A 58 9.80 35.98 -14.17
N ARG A 59 9.92 36.07 -15.51
CA ARG A 59 8.98 35.40 -16.44
C ARG A 59 9.31 33.92 -16.69
N ARG A 60 10.58 33.53 -16.68
CA ARG A 60 11.00 32.16 -17.02
C ARG A 60 10.73 31.10 -15.95
N VAL A 61 10.70 31.49 -14.67
CA VAL A 61 10.34 30.52 -13.60
C VAL A 61 8.95 29.95 -13.84
N SER A 62 7.99 30.77 -14.28
CA SER A 62 6.63 30.33 -14.61
C SER A 62 6.58 29.38 -15.82
N ASP A 63 7.37 29.66 -16.86
CA ASP A 63 7.46 28.82 -18.06
C ASP A 63 8.18 27.48 -17.80
N LEU A 64 9.07 27.42 -16.81
CA LEU A 64 9.70 26.18 -16.34
C LEU A 64 8.80 25.39 -15.39
N LEU A 65 7.98 26.08 -14.58
CA LEU A 65 7.09 25.45 -13.62
C LEU A 65 5.95 24.70 -14.31
N LEU A 66 5.37 25.26 -15.37
CA LEU A 66 4.26 24.62 -16.10
C LEU A 66 4.58 23.20 -16.61
N PRO A 67 5.65 22.95 -17.40
CA PRO A 67 5.97 21.61 -17.89
C PRO A 67 6.34 20.66 -16.74
N VAL A 68 6.98 21.15 -15.68
CA VAL A 68 7.30 20.35 -14.48
C VAL A 68 6.04 19.94 -13.74
N ILE A 69 5.08 20.84 -13.56
CA ILE A 69 3.80 20.56 -12.90
C ILE A 69 2.98 19.59 -13.75
N ILE A 70 2.94 19.75 -15.07
CA ILE A 70 2.22 18.86 -15.98
C ILE A 70 2.85 17.45 -15.94
N ALA A 71 4.18 17.35 -16.06
CA ALA A 71 4.87 16.06 -16.02
C ALA A 71 4.72 15.39 -14.64
N GLY A 72 4.91 16.13 -13.55
CA GLY A 72 4.72 15.62 -12.19
C GLY A 72 3.29 15.18 -11.92
N SER A 73 2.30 15.93 -12.39
CA SER A 73 0.88 15.56 -12.29
C SER A 73 0.56 14.30 -13.08
N PHE A 74 1.11 14.17 -14.30
CA PHE A 74 0.91 12.99 -15.13
C PHE A 74 1.52 11.73 -14.50
N ILE A 75 2.73 11.81 -13.96
CA ILE A 75 3.39 10.71 -13.26
C ILE A 75 2.64 10.33 -11.98
N SER A 76 2.22 11.33 -11.19
CA SER A 76 1.44 11.12 -9.98
C SER A 76 0.11 10.44 -10.29
N LEU A 77 -0.58 10.88 -11.34
CA LEU A 77 -1.83 10.29 -11.80
C LEU A 77 -1.62 8.84 -12.24
N LEU A 78 -0.64 8.57 -13.11
CA LEU A 78 -0.32 7.21 -13.55
C LEU A 78 0.01 6.28 -12.38
N SER A 79 0.87 6.74 -11.47
CA SER A 79 1.25 5.96 -10.29
C SER A 79 0.06 5.70 -9.37
N GLY A 80 -0.80 6.70 -9.16
CA GLY A 80 -2.03 6.58 -8.39
C GLY A 80 -3.00 5.59 -9.00
N THR A 81 -3.21 5.63 -10.32
CA THR A 81 -4.06 4.69 -11.05
C THR A 81 -3.54 3.25 -10.94
N ILE A 82 -2.23 3.04 -11.11
CA ILE A 82 -1.61 1.72 -10.92
C ILE A 82 -1.87 1.22 -9.50
N LEU A 83 -1.61 2.03 -8.47
CA LEU A 83 -1.88 1.62 -7.10
C LEU A 83 -3.36 1.28 -6.90
N ALA A 84 -4.28 2.13 -7.37
CA ALA A 84 -5.72 1.95 -7.19
C ALA A 84 -6.24 0.66 -7.86
N LEU A 85 -5.69 0.25 -9.00
CA LEU A 85 -6.08 -0.98 -9.68
C LEU A 85 -5.45 -2.23 -9.05
N PHE A 86 -4.17 -2.16 -8.67
CA PHE A 86 -3.43 -3.32 -8.17
C PHE A 86 -3.59 -3.60 -6.67
N LEU A 87 -3.97 -2.61 -5.84
CA LEU A 87 -4.21 -2.82 -4.41
C LEU A 87 -5.39 -3.78 -4.17
N PRO A 88 -6.60 -3.49 -4.70
CA PRO A 88 -7.79 -4.30 -4.40
C PRO A 88 -7.63 -5.72 -4.90
N GLN A 89 -7.08 -5.91 -6.10
CA GLN A 89 -6.88 -7.24 -6.70
C GLN A 89 -5.99 -8.14 -5.85
N LYS A 90 -4.91 -7.60 -5.26
CA LYS A 90 -4.01 -8.38 -4.40
C LYS A 90 -4.61 -8.71 -3.03
N ILE A 91 -5.61 -7.99 -2.59
CA ILE A 91 -6.30 -8.25 -1.31
C ILE A 91 -7.52 -9.17 -1.53
N ALA A 92 -8.25 -8.99 -2.64
CA ALA A 92 -9.45 -9.75 -2.94
C ALA A 92 -9.23 -11.27 -3.01
N GLY A 93 -8.12 -11.72 -3.63
CA GLY A 93 -7.80 -13.14 -3.73
C GLY A 93 -7.63 -13.83 -2.36
N PRO A 94 -6.72 -13.34 -1.50
CA PRO A 94 -6.57 -13.87 -0.14
C PRO A 94 -7.84 -13.76 0.71
N VAL A 95 -8.63 -12.69 0.56
CA VAL A 95 -9.91 -12.54 1.27
C VAL A 95 -10.92 -13.60 0.82
N PHE A 96 -11.11 -13.79 -0.48
CA PHE A 96 -12.03 -14.78 -1.03
C PHE A 96 -11.65 -16.21 -0.56
N ARG A 97 -10.35 -16.51 -0.51
CA ARG A 97 -9.86 -17.80 -0.02
C ARG A 97 -10.13 -18.01 1.47
N ILE A 98 -9.92 -16.99 2.30
CA ILE A 98 -10.29 -17.03 3.72
C ILE A 98 -11.80 -17.29 3.88
N GLU A 99 -12.63 -16.63 3.08
CA GLU A 99 -14.09 -16.79 3.13
C GLU A 99 -14.51 -18.21 2.75
N GLN A 100 -13.95 -18.76 1.68
CA GLN A 100 -14.23 -20.13 1.25
C GLN A 100 -13.80 -21.16 2.30
N ASP A 101 -12.60 -21.02 2.87
CA ASP A 101 -12.12 -21.93 3.92
C ASP A 101 -13.00 -21.83 5.18
N LEU A 102 -13.47 -20.63 5.54
CA LEU A 102 -14.40 -20.43 6.65
C LEU A 102 -15.78 -21.08 6.41
N GLN A 103 -16.29 -21.02 5.18
CA GLN A 103 -17.55 -21.70 4.82
C GLN A 103 -17.44 -23.22 4.96
N GLU A 104 -16.30 -23.81 4.57
CA GLU A 104 -16.04 -25.24 4.78
C GLU A 104 -15.98 -25.61 6.28
N ILE A 105 -15.38 -24.75 7.10
CA ILE A 105 -15.30 -24.93 8.56
C ILE A 105 -16.70 -24.82 9.19
N GLN A 106 -17.53 -23.90 8.71
CA GLN A 106 -18.94 -23.79 9.10
C GLN A 106 -19.73 -25.06 8.76
N GLY A 107 -19.36 -25.76 7.69
CA GLY A 107 -19.92 -27.06 7.30
C GLY A 107 -19.55 -28.24 8.22
N GLY A 108 -18.81 -27.99 9.31
CA GLY A 108 -18.44 -29.00 10.32
C GLY A 108 -17.04 -29.57 10.18
N ASN A 109 -16.26 -29.15 9.17
CA ASN A 109 -14.88 -29.59 9.02
C ASN A 109 -13.91 -28.71 9.83
N LEU A 110 -13.91 -28.92 11.14
CA LEU A 110 -13.08 -28.20 12.12
C LEU A 110 -11.57 -28.50 12.05
N LYS A 111 -11.14 -29.45 11.20
CA LYS A 111 -9.73 -29.78 10.95
C LYS A 111 -9.11 -28.95 9.82
N LYS A 112 -9.89 -28.16 9.09
CA LYS A 112 -9.39 -27.33 7.99
C LYS A 112 -8.62 -26.13 8.55
N GLU A 113 -7.37 -25.97 8.11
CA GLU A 113 -6.57 -24.78 8.39
C GLU A 113 -6.60 -23.80 7.21
N ILE A 114 -6.79 -22.52 7.51
CA ILE A 114 -6.73 -21.44 6.53
C ILE A 114 -5.26 -21.13 6.25
N VAL A 115 -4.75 -21.54 5.08
CA VAL A 115 -3.35 -21.33 4.68
C VAL A 115 -3.29 -20.39 3.48
N LEU A 116 -2.78 -19.18 3.71
CA LEU A 116 -2.45 -18.22 2.66
C LEU A 116 -1.02 -18.42 2.14
N ARG A 117 -0.73 -17.88 0.94
CA ARG A 117 0.61 -18.02 0.35
C ARG A 117 1.62 -17.19 1.14
N LYS A 118 2.88 -17.65 1.19
CA LYS A 118 3.98 -16.89 1.78
C LYS A 118 4.10 -15.53 1.07
N GLY A 119 4.01 -14.46 1.85
CA GLY A 119 4.07 -13.08 1.35
C GLY A 119 2.71 -12.41 1.15
N ASP A 120 1.59 -13.11 1.38
CA ASP A 120 0.28 -12.46 1.39
C ASP A 120 0.15 -11.52 2.59
N PRO A 121 -0.31 -10.27 2.41
CA PRO A 121 -0.38 -9.28 3.48
C PRO A 121 -1.40 -9.63 4.58
N LEU A 122 -2.24 -10.64 4.34
CA LEU A 122 -3.26 -11.14 5.27
C LEU A 122 -2.84 -12.42 6.01
N GLY A 123 -1.58 -12.86 5.89
CA GLY A 123 -1.08 -14.06 6.59
C GLY A 123 -1.32 -14.02 8.11
N ASP A 124 -1.01 -12.88 8.75
CA ASP A 124 -1.27 -12.67 10.18
C ASP A 124 -2.76 -12.85 10.57
N LEU A 125 -3.68 -12.48 9.66
CA LEU A 125 -5.11 -12.66 9.87
C LEU A 125 -5.49 -14.14 9.82
N ALA A 126 -5.03 -14.85 8.81
CA ALA A 126 -5.29 -16.29 8.67
C ALA A 126 -4.79 -17.06 9.89
N GLY A 127 -3.58 -16.75 10.38
CA GLY A 127 -3.05 -17.37 11.61
C GLY A 127 -3.90 -17.06 12.85
N THR A 128 -4.38 -15.83 13.01
CA THR A 128 -5.29 -15.46 14.11
C THR A 128 -6.62 -16.22 14.03
N ILE A 129 -7.18 -16.38 12.82
CA ILE A 129 -8.41 -17.14 12.60
C ILE A 129 -8.19 -18.61 12.96
N ASN A 130 -7.13 -19.25 12.46
CA ASN A 130 -6.80 -20.64 12.78
C ASN A 130 -6.66 -20.85 14.29
N THR A 131 -5.94 -19.95 14.98
CA THR A 131 -5.77 -20.02 16.45
C THR A 131 -7.12 -19.94 17.18
N THR A 132 -8.04 -19.11 16.67
CA THR A 132 -9.40 -18.99 17.23
C THR A 132 -10.21 -20.27 17.01
N ILE A 133 -10.12 -20.86 15.82
CA ILE A 133 -10.81 -22.11 15.48
C ILE A 133 -10.29 -23.24 16.36
N SER A 134 -8.96 -23.41 16.48
CA SER A 134 -8.36 -24.43 17.36
C SER A 134 -8.79 -24.25 18.81
N PHE A 135 -8.86 -23.01 19.31
CA PHE A 135 -9.36 -22.73 20.66
C PHE A 135 -10.82 -23.14 20.83
N LEU A 136 -11.68 -22.84 19.86
CA LEU A 136 -13.09 -23.25 19.88
C LEU A 136 -13.24 -24.78 19.85
N CYS A 137 -12.48 -25.48 19.01
CA CYS A 137 -12.45 -26.95 18.96
C CYS A 137 -12.09 -27.55 20.33
N SER A 138 -11.03 -27.04 20.96
CA SER A 138 -10.58 -27.53 22.28
C SER A 138 -11.63 -27.33 23.38
N LYS A 139 -12.48 -26.30 23.25
CA LYS A 139 -13.59 -26.05 24.18
C LYS A 139 -14.78 -26.97 23.97
N ILE A 140 -15.05 -27.35 22.72
CA ILE A 140 -16.14 -28.28 22.39
C ILE A 140 -15.78 -29.68 22.90
N GLU A 141 -14.54 -30.12 22.70
CA GLU A 141 -14.04 -31.43 23.14
C GLU A 141 -14.09 -31.59 24.67
N LYS A 142 -13.66 -30.56 25.42
CA LYS A 142 -13.74 -30.54 26.89
C LYS A 142 -15.16 -30.49 27.48
N LYS A 143 -16.18 -30.23 26.68
CA LYS A 143 -17.58 -30.20 27.12
C LYS A 143 -18.32 -31.50 26.80
N GLY A 144 -17.67 -32.40 26.05
CA GLY A 144 -18.17 -33.73 25.73
C GLY A 144 -17.74 -34.84 26.71
N ASP A 145 -16.79 -34.54 27.60
CA ASP A 145 -16.45 -35.32 28.81
C ASP A 145 -17.22 -34.79 30.02
#